data_AF-X1KN30-F1
#
_entry.id   AF-X1KN30-F1
#
_cell.length_a   1.000
_cell.length_b   1.000
_cell.length_c   1.000
_cell.angle_alpha   90.00
_cell.angle_beta   90.00
_cell.angle_gamma   90.00
#
_symmetry.space_group_name_H-M   'P 1'
#
loop_
_entity.id
_entity.type
_entity.pdbx_description
1 polymer ?
#
loop_
_entity_poly.entity_id
_entity_poly.type
_entity_poly.pdbx_seq_one_letter_code
_entity_poly.pdbx_strand_id
1 'polypeptide(L)'
;MNFNSFYYEPTENKYSSPELYAKYPLILISAHALNKMNSQFSSREISQEKPFIWINPGDAENRRINDGEKVKVYNERGNLILKAI
;
A
#
# COMPACT_ATOMS: atom_id res chain seq x y z
N MET A 1 1.73 32.92 -20.48
CA MET A 1 2.29 32.52 -19.16
C MET A 1 3.00 31.19 -19.36
N ASN A 2 4.31 31.13 -19.17
CA ASN A 2 5.07 29.88 -19.26
C ASN A 2 4.96 29.16 -17.92
N PHE A 3 4.20 28.06 -17.88
CA PHE A 3 4.24 27.14 -16.75
C PHE A 3 5.46 26.25 -16.91
N ASN A 4 6.57 26.61 -16.26
CA ASN A 4 7.63 25.63 -16.04
C ASN A 4 7.06 24.53 -15.14
N SER A 5 6.84 23.36 -15.71
CA SER A 5 6.41 22.19 -14.95
C SER A 5 7.63 21.64 -14.21
N PHE A 6 7.70 21.89 -12.91
CA PHE A 6 8.70 21.29 -12.03
C PHE A 6 8.19 19.95 -11.52
N TYR A 7 9.03 18.92 -11.61
CA TYR A 7 8.80 17.63 -10.95
C TYR A 7 9.54 17.62 -9.61
N TYR A 8 8.86 17.16 -8.57
CA TYR A 8 9.45 16.92 -7.25
C TYR A 8 9.25 15.46 -6.89
N GLU A 9 10.31 14.83 -6.39
CA GLU A 9 10.25 13.47 -5.87
C GLU A 9 9.31 13.38 -4.65
N PRO A 10 8.58 12.26 -4.47
CA PRO A 10 7.84 11.99 -3.25
C PRO A 10 8.73 12.05 -2.00
N THR A 11 8.23 12.66 -0.92
CA THR A 11 8.99 12.87 0.31
C THR A 11 9.55 11.57 0.91
N GLU A 12 8.74 10.49 0.91
CA GLU A 12 9.11 9.18 1.46
C GLU A 12 9.41 8.18 0.34
N ASN A 13 10.61 8.25 -0.23
CA ASN A 13 11.08 7.29 -1.22
C ASN A 13 12.60 7.05 -1.10
N LYS A 14 13.14 6.18 -1.97
CA LYS A 14 14.56 5.82 -1.97
C LYS A 14 15.53 6.97 -2.29
N TYR A 15 15.06 8.06 -2.91
CA TYR A 15 15.88 9.20 -3.32
C TYR A 15 15.84 10.33 -2.29
N SER A 16 14.64 10.71 -1.83
CA SER A 16 14.41 11.81 -0.90
C SER A 16 14.60 11.41 0.57
N SER A 17 14.42 10.13 0.90
CA SER A 17 14.53 9.62 2.29
C SER A 17 15.18 8.22 2.34
N PRO A 18 16.47 8.07 1.96
CA PRO A 18 17.12 6.76 1.83
C PRO A 18 17.19 5.97 3.15
N GLU A 19 17.39 6.64 4.30
CA GLU A 19 17.42 5.98 5.61
C GLU A 19 16.05 5.41 5.97
N LEU A 20 14.96 6.15 5.70
CA LEU A 20 13.60 5.68 5.92
C LEU A 20 13.28 4.50 4.97
N TYR A 21 13.70 4.60 3.71
CA TYR A 21 13.50 3.54 2.72
C TYR A 21 14.27 2.26 3.09
N ALA A 22 15.48 2.37 3.64
CA ALA A 22 16.22 1.21 4.16
C ALA A 22 15.46 0.50 5.29
N LYS A 23 14.75 1.26 6.15
CA LYS A 23 13.91 0.71 7.23
C LYS A 23 12.57 0.15 6.74
N TYR A 24 11.95 0.81 5.75
CA TYR A 24 10.66 0.45 5.16
C TYR A 24 10.75 0.43 3.63
N PRO A 25 11.24 -0.68 3.02
CA PRO A 25 11.61 -0.71 1.60
C PRO A 25 10.43 -0.87 0.63
N LEU A 26 9.20 -0.90 1.14
CA LEU A 26 7.98 -1.01 0.34
C LEU A 26 7.20 0.30 0.37
N ILE A 27 6.71 0.73 -0.79
CA ILE A 27 5.81 1.87 -0.93
C ILE A 27 4.38 1.38 -0.79
N LEU A 28 3.62 2.01 0.13
CA LEU A 28 2.20 1.74 0.29
C LEU A 28 1.38 2.64 -0.65
N ILE A 29 0.59 2.03 -1.54
CA ILE A 29 -0.32 2.73 -2.43
C ILE A 29 -1.76 2.36 -2.04
N SER A 30 -2.56 3.36 -1.66
CA SER A 30 -3.99 3.18 -1.34
C SER A 30 -4.84 3.46 -2.58
N ALA A 31 -5.03 2.46 -3.42
CA ALA A 31 -5.92 2.57 -4.57
C ALA A 31 -7.39 2.73 -4.13
N HIS A 32 -8.17 3.48 -4.90
CA HIS A 32 -9.62 3.54 -4.70
C HIS A 32 -10.25 2.17 -4.95
N ALA A 33 -11.12 1.74 -4.04
CA ALA A 33 -11.88 0.51 -4.21
C ALA A 33 -12.87 0.64 -5.37
N LEU A 34 -13.00 -0.40 -6.19
CA LEU A 34 -13.87 -0.38 -7.38
C LEU A 34 -15.36 -0.30 -7.04
N ASN A 35 -15.78 -0.98 -5.96
CA ASN A 35 -17.19 -1.17 -5.61
C ASN A 35 -17.64 -0.36 -4.38
N LYS A 36 -16.84 0.63 -3.95
CA LYS A 36 -17.11 1.44 -2.75
C LYS A 36 -16.73 2.90 -3.00
N MET A 37 -17.48 3.81 -2.39
CA MET A 37 -17.09 5.22 -2.32
C MET A 37 -16.41 5.46 -0.97
N ASN A 38 -15.08 5.38 -0.94
CA ASN A 38 -14.31 5.43 0.31
C ASN A 38 -14.85 4.38 1.31
N SER A 39 -15.20 4.78 2.53
CA SER A 39 -15.76 3.91 3.56
C SER A 39 -17.26 3.60 3.38
N GLN A 40 -17.95 4.31 2.49
CA GLN A 40 -19.38 4.12 2.25
C GLN A 40 -19.65 2.85 1.45
N PHE A 41 -20.86 2.30 1.65
CA PHE A 41 -21.35 1.08 1.00
C PHE A 41 -20.54 -0.19 1.34
N SER A 42 -19.64 -0.14 2.32
CA SER A 42 -18.87 -1.30 2.77
C SER A 42 -19.71 -2.43 3.38
N SER A 43 -20.91 -2.11 3.87
CA SER A 43 -21.84 -3.07 4.48
C SER A 43 -22.77 -3.80 3.48
N ARG A 44 -22.91 -3.31 2.24
CA ARG A 44 -23.76 -3.97 1.24
C ARG A 44 -23.13 -5.28 0.80
N GLU A 45 -23.90 -6.36 0.74
CA GLU A 45 -23.41 -7.70 0.42
C GLU A 45 -22.59 -7.77 -0.87
N ILE A 46 -23.03 -7.08 -1.93
CA ILE A 46 -22.36 -7.05 -3.25
C ILE A 46 -20.96 -6.39 -3.19
N SER A 47 -20.71 -5.57 -2.18
CA SER A 47 -19.44 -4.87 -1.95
C SER A 47 -18.74 -5.33 -0.67
N GLN A 48 -19.19 -6.44 -0.05
CA GLN A 48 -18.51 -7.02 1.11
C GLN A 48 -17.22 -7.70 0.67
N GLU A 49 -16.17 -6.90 0.65
CA GLU A 49 -14.79 -7.35 0.48
C GLU A 49 -14.02 -7.14 1.78
N LYS A 50 -13.40 -8.23 2.26
CA LYS A 50 -12.48 -8.16 3.41
C LYS A 50 -11.23 -7.39 2.99
N PRO A 51 -10.72 -6.45 3.82
CA PRO A 51 -9.50 -5.72 3.51
C PRO A 51 -8.33 -6.66 3.20
N PHE A 52 -7.57 -6.29 2.19
CA PHE A 52 -6.44 -7.08 1.69
C PHE A 52 -5.35 -6.15 1.15
N ILE A 53 -4.16 -6.72 0.88
CA ILE A 53 -3.03 -6.00 0.28
C ILE A 53 -2.53 -6.78 -0.93
N TRP A 54 -2.31 -6.06 -2.03
CA TRP A 54 -1.58 -6.60 -3.17
C TRP A 54 -0.08 -6.52 -2.91
N ILE A 55 0.67 -7.58 -3.21
CA ILE A 55 2.13 -7.56 -3.15
C ILE A 55 2.73 -8.15 -4.42
N ASN A 56 3.85 -7.59 -4.88
CA ASN A 56 4.59 -8.17 -6.01
C ASN A 56 5.04 -9.60 -5.65
N PRO A 57 4.91 -10.60 -6.55
CA PRO A 57 5.30 -11.98 -6.24
C PRO A 57 6.76 -12.14 -5.79
N GLY A 58 7.71 -11.41 -6.38
CA GLY A 58 9.11 -11.46 -5.96
C GLY A 58 9.34 -10.84 -4.58
N ASP A 59 8.62 -9.76 -4.26
CA ASP A 59 8.64 -9.18 -2.92
C ASP A 59 8.01 -10.10 -1.86
N ALA A 60 6.96 -10.83 -2.24
CA ALA A 60 6.30 -11.81 -1.40
C ALA A 60 7.22 -13.01 -1.12
N GLU A 61 7.85 -13.56 -2.17
CA GLU A 61 8.80 -14.67 -2.07
C GLU A 61 10.00 -14.31 -1.17
N ASN A 62 10.62 -13.15 -1.41
CA ASN A 62 11.73 -12.65 -0.59
C ASN A 62 11.35 -12.49 0.90
N ARG A 63 10.05 -12.29 1.18
CA ARG A 63 9.49 -12.15 2.53
C ARG A 63 8.81 -13.41 3.05
N ARG A 64 8.81 -14.50 2.27
CA ARG A 64 8.16 -15.78 2.57
C ARG A 64 6.66 -15.66 2.87
N ILE A 65 5.99 -14.77 2.15
CA ILE A 65 4.54 -14.54 2.25
C ILE A 65 3.84 -15.41 1.21
N ASN A 66 2.88 -16.21 1.64
CA ASN A 66 2.04 -17.02 0.75
C ASN A 66 0.75 -16.27 0.36
N ASP A 67 0.15 -16.66 -0.76
CA ASP A 67 -1.18 -16.16 -1.14
C ASP A 67 -2.20 -16.45 -0.02
N GLY A 68 -2.96 -15.42 0.34
CA GLY A 68 -3.97 -15.47 1.38
C GLY A 68 -3.45 -15.44 2.81
N GLU A 69 -2.14 -15.35 3.03
CA GLU A 69 -1.55 -15.25 4.35
C GLU A 69 -1.92 -13.91 5.02
N LYS A 70 -2.13 -13.94 6.34
CA LYS A 70 -2.32 -12.71 7.12
C LYS A 70 -0.98 -12.07 7.40
N VAL A 71 -0.76 -10.89 6.84
CA VAL A 71 0.48 -10.13 6.99
C VAL A 71 0.23 -8.86 7.81
N LYS A 72 1.25 -8.45 8.56
CA LYS A 72 1.28 -7.15 9.24
C LYS A 72 1.93 -6.12 8.33
N VAL A 73 1.17 -5.11 7.91
CA VAL A 73 1.69 -3.93 7.20
C VAL A 73 1.91 -2.83 8.23
N TYR A 74 3.11 -2.26 8.32
CA TYR A 74 3.46 -1.33 9.39
C TYR A 74 4.55 -0.32 9.03
N ASN A 75 4.55 0.80 9.75
CA ASN A 75 5.67 1.73 9.90
C ASN A 75 5.62 2.35 11.31
N GLU A 76 6.42 3.38 11.59
CA GLU A 76 6.40 4.09 12.88
C GLU A 76 5.05 4.75 13.21
N ARG A 77 4.22 5.06 12.20
CA ARG A 77 2.91 5.72 12.40
C ARG A 77 1.80 4.75 12.79
N GLY A 78 1.98 3.45 12.56
CA GLY A 78 0.95 2.46 12.89
C GLY A 78 1.09 1.16 12.12
N ASN A 79 0.09 0.29 12.30
CA ASN A 79 0.05 -1.02 11.66
C ASN A 79 -1.38 -1.52 11.45
N LEU A 80 -1.51 -2.51 10.57
CA LEU A 80 -2.76 -3.18 10.22
C LEU A 80 -2.48 -4.62 9.76
N ILE A 81 -3.45 -5.50 9.97
CA ILE A 81 -3.39 -6.91 9.55
C ILE A 81 -4.29 -7.10 8.33
N LEU A 82 -3.72 -7.57 7.22
CA LEU A 82 -4.43 -7.79 5.96
C LEU A 82 -4.14 -9.17 5.41
N LYS A 83 -5.07 -9.67 4.59
CA LYS A 83 -4.81 -10.82 3.71
C LYS A 83 -3.90 -10.36 2.57
N ALA A 84 -2.76 -11.02 2.36
CA ALA A 84 -1.93 -10.80 1.17
C ALA A 84 -2.54 -11.50 -0.05
N ILE A 85 -2.48 -10.84 -1.21
CA ILE A 85 -2.88 -11.37 -2.52
C ILE A 85 -1.86 -10.93 -3.58
#